data_AF-A0A7L1K5W2-F1
#
_entry.id   AF-A0A7L1K5W2-F1
#
_cell.length_a   1.000
_cell.length_b   1.000
_cell.length_c   1.000
_cell.angle_alpha   90.00
_cell.angle_beta   90.00
_cell.angle_gamma   90.00
#
_symmetry.space_group_name_H-M   'P 1'
#
loop_
_entity.id
_entity.type
_entity.pdbx_description
1 polymer ?
#
loop_
_entity_poly.entity_id
_entity_poly.type
_entity_poly.pdbx_seq_one_letter_code
_entity_poly.pdbx_strand_id
1 'polypeptide(L)'
;QVRWVETTRVHPDFNMLSYESGIVLMQLDIPLEYKAAVRPVCLSNSTQMLSSSYLCTVYGSGIIKENGSRARWLQQTWVPVLENEICERNYYFSHPGGITARMLSAGFVSVGGQDS
;
A
#
# COMPACT_ATOMS: atom_id res chain seq x y z
N GLN A 1 15.12 -1.96 16.32
CA GLN A 1 16.48 -1.85 15.77
C GLN A 1 16.47 -0.65 14.85
N VAL A 2 17.30 0.37 15.08
CA VAL A 2 17.40 1.56 14.20
C VAL A 2 18.56 1.33 13.22
N ARG A 3 18.36 1.72 11.96
CA ARG A 3 19.31 1.56 10.84
C ARG A 3 19.26 2.78 9.94
N TRP A 4 20.36 3.08 9.26
CA TRP A 4 20.40 4.10 8.23
C TRP A 4 20.07 3.50 6.87
N VAL A 5 19.61 4.34 5.95
CA VAL A 5 19.44 3.94 4.54
C VAL A 5 20.76 4.24 3.83
N GLU A 6 21.41 3.20 3.32
CA GLU A 6 22.64 3.32 2.53
C GLU A 6 22.34 3.73 1.10
N THR A 7 21.30 3.15 0.50
CA THR A 7 20.92 3.45 -0.89
C THR A 7 19.43 3.29 -1.09
N THR A 8 18.88 4.16 -1.95
CA THR A 8 17.50 4.08 -2.44
C THR A 8 17.49 3.83 -3.94
N ARG A 9 16.62 2.92 -4.41
CA ARG A 9 16.40 2.64 -5.84
C ARG A 9 14.92 2.84 -6.15
N VAL A 10 14.61 3.94 -6.81
CA VAL A 10 13.27 4.23 -7.34
C VAL A 10 13.07 3.40 -8.61
N HIS A 11 11.85 2.92 -8.84
CA HIS A 11 11.54 2.23 -10.09
C HIS A 11 11.85 3.13 -11.30
N PRO A 12 12.54 2.64 -12.34
CA PRO A 12 12.95 3.47 -13.49
C PRO A 12 11.76 4.08 -14.24
N ASP A 13 10.63 3.36 -14.28
CA ASP A 13 9.40 3.82 -14.94
C ASP A 13 8.46 4.61 -14.00
N PHE A 14 8.94 5.06 -12.83
CA PHE A 14 8.09 5.83 -11.91
C PHE A 14 7.63 7.14 -12.55
N ASN A 15 6.31 7.34 -12.58
CA ASN A 15 5.69 8.56 -13.08
C ASN A 15 4.98 9.30 -11.95
N MET A 16 5.42 10.53 -11.66
CA MET A 16 4.88 11.33 -10.55
C MET A 16 3.45 11.84 -10.80
N LEU A 17 3.02 11.96 -12.06
CA LEU A 17 1.68 12.47 -12.42
C LEU A 17 0.63 11.36 -12.38
N SER A 18 0.94 10.17 -12.88
CA SER A 18 0.03 9.02 -12.88
C SER A 18 0.19 8.12 -11.66
N TYR A 19 1.23 8.32 -10.85
CA TYR A 19 1.68 7.40 -9.79
C TYR A 19 2.01 5.99 -10.29
N GLU A 20 2.23 5.83 -11.60
CA GLU A 20 2.60 4.54 -12.18
C GLU A 20 3.96 4.08 -11.68
N SER A 21 4.07 2.77 -11.43
CA SER A 21 5.27 2.13 -10.88
C SER A 21 5.76 2.77 -9.57
N GLY A 22 4.82 3.17 -8.69
CA GLY A 22 5.07 3.76 -7.38
C GLY A 22 5.69 2.79 -6.37
N ILE A 23 6.93 2.34 -6.60
CA ILE A 23 7.68 1.46 -5.71
C ILE A 23 9.14 1.94 -5.58
N VAL A 24 9.69 1.78 -4.38
CA VAL A 24 11.09 2.11 -4.06
C VAL A 24 11.70 1.01 -3.20
N LEU A 25 12.94 0.62 -3.51
CA LEU A 25 13.74 -0.26 -2.66
C LEU A 25 14.70 0.58 -1.82
N MET A 26 14.77 0.26 -0.52
CA MET A 26 15.71 0.87 0.41
C MET A 26 16.66 -0.21 0.93
N GLN A 27 17.95 -0.03 0.67
CA GLN A 27 19.01 -0.86 1.22
C GLN A 27 19.48 -0.24 2.54
N LEU A 28 19.47 -1.05 3.60
CA LEU A 28 19.96 -0.65 4.92
C LEU A 28 21.49 -0.74 4.97
N ASP A 29 22.12 0.17 5.70
CA ASP A 29 23.56 0.18 5.98
C ASP A 29 24.04 -1.09 6.67
N ILE A 30 23.23 -1.63 7.57
CA ILE A 30 23.49 -2.86 8.32
C ILE A 30 22.22 -3.72 8.29
N PRO A 31 22.34 -5.03 7.95
CA PRO A 31 21.20 -5.94 8.01
C PRO A 31 20.48 -5.94 9.37
N LEU A 32 19.18 -6.18 9.34
CA LEU A 32 18.39 -6.39 10.54
C LEU A 32 18.64 -7.79 11.09
N GLU A 33 18.74 -7.90 12.41
CA GLU A 33 18.72 -9.20 13.08
C GLU A 33 17.28 -9.72 13.12
N TYR A 34 17.05 -10.91 12.57
CA TYR A 34 15.73 -11.54 12.61
C TYR A 34 15.41 -12.06 14.01
N LYS A 35 14.21 -11.72 14.50
CA LYS A 35 13.68 -12.06 15.83
C LYS A 35 12.19 -12.36 15.71
N ALA A 36 11.54 -12.73 16.81
CA ALA A 36 10.09 -12.99 16.81
C ALA A 36 9.28 -11.81 16.23
N ALA A 37 9.68 -10.57 16.56
CA ALA A 37 9.02 -9.34 16.08
C ALA A 37 9.62 -8.73 14.80
N VAL A 38 10.67 -9.33 14.22
CA VAL A 38 11.36 -8.81 13.03
C VAL A 38 11.57 -9.94 12.04
N ARG A 39 10.73 -10.00 11.02
CA ARG A 39 10.77 -11.01 9.95
C ARG A 39 10.47 -10.38 8.59
N PRO A 40 11.05 -10.89 7.50
CA PRO A 40 10.69 -10.46 6.15
C PRO A 40 9.27 -10.92 5.80
N VAL A 41 8.61 -10.14 4.93
CA VAL A 41 7.37 -10.56 4.27
C VAL A 41 7.71 -11.32 2.99
N CYS A 42 6.83 -12.23 2.56
CA CYS A 42 6.96 -12.91 1.28
C CYS A 42 6.61 -11.95 0.13
N LEU A 43 7.29 -12.12 -1.01
CA LEU A 43 6.86 -11.52 -2.27
C LEU A 43 5.80 -12.43 -2.90
N SER A 44 4.79 -11.82 -3.53
CA SER A 44 3.81 -12.56 -4.33
C SER A 44 4.46 -13.12 -5.60
N ASN A 45 3.96 -14.27 -6.07
CA ASN A 45 4.36 -14.78 -7.38
C ASN A 45 3.88 -13.83 -8.49
N SER A 46 4.65 -13.70 -9.57
CA SER A 46 4.36 -12.77 -10.68
C SER A 46 3.04 -13.03 -11.40
N THR A 47 2.44 -14.21 -11.21
CA THR A 47 1.17 -14.62 -11.83
C THR A 47 -0.02 -14.59 -10.87
N GLN A 48 0.18 -14.23 -9.60
CA GLN A 48 -0.89 -14.26 -8.60
C GLN A 48 -1.72 -12.98 -8.68
N MET A 49 -2.88 -13.07 -9.34
CA MET A 49 -3.90 -12.02 -9.26
C MET A 49 -4.81 -12.28 -8.06
N LEU A 50 -5.07 -11.25 -7.26
CA LEU A 50 -6.06 -11.31 -6.20
C LEU A 50 -7.45 -11.19 -6.82
N SER A 51 -8.35 -12.09 -6.43
CA SER A 51 -9.75 -12.03 -6.87
C SER A 51 -10.47 -10.85 -6.24
N SER A 52 -11.47 -10.31 -6.94
CA SER A 52 -12.46 -9.39 -6.38
C SER A 52 -13.00 -9.91 -5.04
N SER A 53 -13.24 -9.01 -4.09
CA SER A 53 -13.71 -9.30 -2.73
C SER A 53 -12.75 -10.10 -1.83
N TYR A 54 -11.53 -10.41 -2.27
CA TYR A 54 -10.51 -10.99 -1.39
C TYR A 54 -10.20 -10.00 -0.26
N LEU A 55 -10.26 -10.47 1.00
CA LEU A 55 -9.99 -9.62 2.16
C LEU A 55 -8.49 -9.55 2.44
N CYS A 56 -7.92 -8.36 2.26
CA CYS A 56 -6.56 -8.02 2.61
C CYS A 56 -6.49 -7.40 4.01
N THR A 57 -5.34 -7.51 4.68
CA THR A 57 -5.07 -6.79 5.93
C THR A 57 -4.04 -5.71 5.68
N VAL A 58 -4.34 -4.48 6.10
CA VAL A 58 -3.44 -3.32 6.02
C VAL A 58 -3.00 -2.95 7.42
N TYR A 59 -1.70 -2.69 7.60
CA TYR A 59 -1.11 -2.25 8.86
C TYR A 59 -0.49 -0.87 8.72
N GLY A 60 -0.62 -0.01 9.73
CA GLY A 60 -0.03 1.33 9.67
C GLY A 60 -0.12 2.12 10.96
N SER A 61 0.67 3.19 11.05
CA SER A 61 0.67 4.15 12.17
C SER A 61 0.18 5.54 11.72
N GLY A 62 -0.71 5.55 10.74
CA GLY A 62 -1.28 6.76 10.13
C GLY A 62 -2.21 7.53 11.07
N ILE A 63 -2.89 8.52 10.51
CA ILE A 63 -3.97 9.25 11.18
C ILE A 63 -5.22 8.36 11.12
N ILE A 64 -5.83 8.10 12.28
CA ILE A 64 -6.95 7.14 12.43
C ILE A 64 -8.33 7.79 12.47
N LYS A 65 -8.37 9.12 12.55
CA LYS A 65 -9.60 9.92 12.62
C LYS A 65 -9.37 11.19 11.82
N GLU A 66 -10.41 11.66 11.13
CA GLU A 66 -10.36 12.93 10.44
C GLU A 66 -9.91 14.04 11.40
N ASN A 67 -8.92 14.83 10.96
CA ASN A 67 -8.28 15.87 11.77
C ASN A 67 -7.65 15.40 13.10
N GLY A 68 -7.32 14.10 13.21
CA GLY A 68 -6.67 13.49 14.36
C GLY A 68 -5.14 13.49 14.29
N SER A 69 -4.50 13.07 15.38
CA SER A 69 -3.06 12.83 15.42
C SER A 69 -2.69 11.42 14.94
N ARG A 70 -1.41 11.22 14.59
CA ARG A 70 -0.88 9.88 14.26
C ARG A 70 -1.08 8.92 15.42
N ALA A 71 -1.42 7.68 15.10
CA ALA A 71 -1.59 6.62 16.09
C ALA A 71 -0.28 6.39 16.87
N ARG A 72 -0.40 6.26 18.20
CA ARG A 72 0.72 5.88 19.08
C ARG A 72 1.16 4.43 18.87
N TRP A 73 0.20 3.56 18.55
CA TRP A 73 0.40 2.12 18.38
C TRP A 73 0.11 1.73 16.94
N LEU A 74 0.77 0.66 16.45
CA LEU A 74 0.47 0.08 15.14
C LEU A 74 -1.01 -0.31 15.08
N GLN A 75 -1.68 0.11 14.02
CA GLN A 75 -3.08 -0.23 13.74
C GLN A 75 -3.14 -1.29 12.65
N GLN A 76 -4.26 -2.00 12.60
CA GLN A 76 -4.60 -2.90 11.50
C GLN A 76 -6.06 -2.69 11.08
N THR A 77 -6.35 -2.95 9.81
CA THR A 77 -7.72 -3.00 9.29
C THR A 77 -7.81 -4.03 8.16
N TRP A 78 -9.02 -4.49 7.86
CA TRP A 78 -9.29 -5.35 6.72
C TRP A 78 -9.99 -4.56 5.62
N VAL A 79 -9.60 -4.80 4.38
CA VAL A 79 -10.19 -4.15 3.20
C VAL A 79 -10.39 -5.18 2.10
N PRO A 80 -11.54 -5.17 1.39
CA PRO A 80 -11.76 -6.04 0.26
C PRO A 80 -11.02 -5.49 -0.97
N VAL A 81 -10.48 -6.39 -1.78
CA VAL A 81 -10.02 -6.05 -3.14
C VAL A 81 -11.22 -5.64 -3.98
N LEU A 82 -11.06 -4.52 -4.69
CA LEU A 82 -12.05 -3.95 -5.59
C LEU A 82 -11.68 -4.24 -7.04
N GLU A 83 -12.70 -4.37 -7.89
CA GLU A 83 -12.52 -4.35 -9.33
C GLU A 83 -12.10 -2.95 -9.78
N ASN A 84 -11.13 -2.89 -10.69
CA ASN A 84 -10.59 -1.61 -11.16
C ASN A 84 -11.70 -0.75 -11.77
N GLU A 85 -12.68 -1.35 -12.46
CA GLU A 85 -13.83 -0.65 -13.04
C GLU A 85 -14.68 0.07 -11.98
N ILE A 86 -14.79 -0.51 -10.78
CA ILE A 86 -15.49 0.12 -9.65
C ILE A 86 -14.69 1.32 -9.17
N CYS A 87 -13.38 1.18 -9.01
CA CYS A 87 -12.54 2.26 -8.52
C CYS A 87 -12.40 3.40 -9.52
N GLU A 88 -12.31 3.09 -10.81
CA GLU A 88 -12.35 4.10 -11.88
C GLU A 88 -13.64 4.92 -11.79
N ARG A 89 -14.80 4.25 -11.72
CA ARG A 89 -16.08 4.97 -11.67
C ARG A 89 -16.21 5.90 -10.45
N ASN A 90 -15.67 5.52 -9.31
CA ASN A 90 -15.85 6.25 -8.05
C ASN A 90 -14.72 7.26 -7.75
N TYR A 91 -13.49 7.02 -8.25
CA TYR A 91 -12.29 7.76 -7.84
C TYR A 91 -11.45 8.30 -9.01
N TYR A 92 -11.92 8.22 -10.26
CA TYR A 92 -11.20 8.75 -11.44
C TYR A 92 -10.69 10.19 -11.24
N PHE A 93 -11.50 11.07 -10.66
CA PHE A 93 -11.11 12.46 -10.39
C PHE A 93 -9.94 12.59 -9.41
N SER A 94 -9.73 11.60 -8.55
CA SER A 94 -8.63 11.54 -7.58
C SER A 94 -7.36 10.92 -8.17
N HIS A 95 -7.41 10.33 -9.38
CA HIS A 95 -6.27 9.75 -10.08
C HIS A 95 -6.35 10.05 -11.59
N PRO A 96 -5.82 11.21 -12.05
CA PRO A 96 -5.93 11.64 -13.45
C PRO A 96 -5.23 10.72 -14.46
N GLY A 97 -4.34 9.82 -14.01
CA GLY A 97 -3.71 8.79 -14.84
C GLY A 97 -4.53 7.49 -15.01
N GLY A 98 -5.67 7.38 -14.33
CA GLY A 98 -6.45 6.13 -14.25
C GLY A 98 -5.75 5.04 -13.43
N ILE A 99 -6.39 3.90 -13.36
CA ILE A 99 -5.98 2.68 -12.67
C ILE A 99 -5.48 1.69 -13.71
N THR A 100 -4.17 1.45 -13.73
CA THR A 100 -3.55 0.57 -14.72
C THR A 100 -3.57 -0.90 -14.27
N ALA A 101 -3.24 -1.82 -15.17
CA ALA A 101 -3.08 -3.25 -14.84
C ALA A 101 -1.93 -3.53 -13.83
N ARG A 102 -1.10 -2.53 -13.53
CA ARG A 102 -0.02 -2.59 -12.52
C ARG A 102 -0.47 -2.07 -11.15
N MET A 103 -1.72 -1.65 -11.03
CA MET A 103 -2.32 -1.14 -9.80
C MET A 103 -3.41 -2.08 -9.30
N LEU A 104 -3.60 -2.09 -7.98
CA LEU A 104 -4.67 -2.81 -7.30
C LEU A 104 -5.41 -1.82 -6.42
N SER A 105 -6.74 -1.91 -6.41
CA SER A 105 -7.58 -1.12 -5.51
C SER A 105 -8.19 -1.99 -4.42
N ALA A 106 -8.32 -1.43 -3.22
CA ALA A 106 -8.94 -2.08 -2.09
C ALA A 106 -9.58 -1.03 -1.17
N GLY A 107 -10.70 -1.37 -0.54
CA GLY A 107 -11.42 -0.45 0.34
C GLY A 107 -12.94 -0.62 0.27
N PHE A 108 -13.66 0.22 1.00
CA PHE A 108 -15.13 0.20 1.04
C PHE A 108 -15.72 1.42 0.34
N VAL A 109 -16.23 1.23 -0.87
CA VAL A 109 -16.75 2.30 -1.75
C VAL A 109 -17.88 3.13 -1.11
N SER A 110 -18.68 2.52 -0.23
CA SER A 110 -19.91 3.12 0.33
C SER A 110 -19.87 3.36 1.84
N VAL A 111 -18.81 2.93 2.51
CA VAL A 111 -18.66 3.05 3.97
C VAL A 111 -17.45 3.93 4.24
N GLY A 112 -17.67 5.24 4.32
CA GLY A 112 -16.64 6.18 4.72
C GLY A 112 -16.05 5.79 6.09
N GLY A 113 -14.74 5.99 6.26
CA GLY A 113 -14.07 5.97 7.55
C GLY A 113 -12.99 4.92 7.76
N GLN A 114 -13.20 3.66 7.34
CA GLN A 114 -12.27 2.58 7.67
C GLN A 114 -11.10 2.47 6.68
N ASP A 115 -11.38 2.61 5.39
CA ASP A 115 -10.45 2.87 4.28
C ASP A 115 -11.34 3.02 3.03
N SER A 116 -11.60 4.26 2.61
CA SER A 116 -12.61 4.62 1.59
C SER A 116 -12.02 5.52 0.54
#